data_AF-A0A7J6X6L9-F1
#
_entry.id   AF-A0A7J6X6L9-F1
#
_cell.length_a   1.000
_cell.length_b   1.000
_cell.length_c   1.000
_cell.angle_alpha   90.00
_cell.angle_beta   90.00
_cell.angle_gamma   90.00
#
_symmetry.space_group_name_H-M   'P 1'
#
loop_
_entity.id
_entity.type
_entity.pdbx_description
1 polymer ?
#
loop_
_entity_poly.entity_id
_entity_poly.type
_entity_poly.pdbx_seq_one_letter_code
_entity_poly.pdbx_strand_id
1 'polypeptide(L)'
;MPATPRPSLYCKMPGSMIIPRSIRSGNGGNKYLAKPVFDHFTAEALQAIIIAYDESRRLGHNYVGTEHIMIGLIAQKTDIAAKVFKLMGINLEDTRLEVLKTIGRGNGFFPVEIPFTYRATRVLDHALAEATLLCHDNIGTAHLLLGLIREEDSVAVTVLQRLGIDDLNKIRNQVNRLLSGENTEAVEEKRLSKIEVTINLKYE
;
A
#
# COMPACT_ATOMS: atom_id res chain seq x y z
N MET A 1 26.78 40.93 17.81
CA MET A 1 25.96 39.82 18.34
C MET A 1 25.97 38.69 17.32
N PRO A 2 26.56 37.52 17.60
CA PRO A 2 26.53 36.40 16.68
C PRO A 2 25.16 35.73 16.71
N ALA A 3 24.55 35.58 15.54
CA ALA A 3 23.27 34.90 15.36
C ALA A 3 23.39 33.44 15.81
N THR A 4 22.45 32.99 16.65
CA THR A 4 22.35 31.59 17.06
C THR A 4 22.00 30.71 15.85
N PRO A 5 22.62 29.53 15.70
CA PRO A 5 22.21 28.59 14.68
C PRO A 5 20.84 28.00 15.06
N ARG A 6 19.88 28.05 14.12
CA ARG A 6 18.57 27.40 14.25
C ARG A 6 18.74 25.89 14.42
N PRO A 7 17.92 25.23 15.26
CA PRO A 7 18.03 23.79 15.48
C PRO A 7 17.71 23.02 14.19
N SER A 8 18.58 22.06 13.87
CA SER A 8 18.44 21.11 12.76
C SER A 8 17.23 20.21 12.98
N LEU A 9 16.15 20.46 12.24
CA LEU A 9 14.96 19.57 12.17
C LEU A 9 15.13 18.37 11.23
N TYR A 10 16.35 18.03 10.80
CA TYR A 10 16.59 16.83 10.01
C TYR A 10 16.89 15.64 10.92
N CYS A 11 15.87 14.81 11.18
CA CYS A 11 16.12 13.41 11.53
C CYS A 11 16.76 12.75 10.29
N LYS A 12 18.05 12.41 10.38
CA LYS A 12 18.78 11.72 9.32
C LYS A 12 18.18 10.32 9.13
N MET A 13 17.37 10.14 8.10
CA MET A 13 17.01 8.81 7.62
C MET A 13 18.16 8.26 6.74
N PRO A 14 18.55 6.98 6.90
CA PRO A 14 19.59 6.37 6.09
C PRO A 14 19.05 6.05 4.68
N GLY A 15 19.80 6.44 3.65
CA GLY A 15 19.46 6.17 2.25
C GLY A 15 19.02 7.42 1.52
N SER A 16 19.80 7.84 0.53
CA SER A 16 19.63 9.03 -0.29
C SER A 16 18.32 9.01 -1.10
N MET A 17 17.21 9.38 -0.47
CA MET A 17 15.99 9.78 -1.18
C MET A 17 16.14 11.26 -1.56
N ILE A 18 16.61 11.53 -2.77
CA ILE A 18 16.53 12.87 -3.33
C ILE A 18 15.11 13.05 -3.88
N ILE A 19 14.21 13.62 -3.08
CA ILE A 19 13.00 14.25 -3.61
C ILE A 19 13.48 15.51 -4.36
N PRO A 20 13.27 15.64 -5.68
CA PRO A 20 13.87 16.72 -6.46
C PRO A 20 13.46 18.10 -5.93
N ARG A 21 14.45 18.99 -5.81
CA ARG A 21 14.33 20.35 -5.25
C ARG A 21 13.71 21.38 -6.23
N SER A 22 13.17 20.94 -7.37
CA SER A 22 12.67 21.83 -8.43
C SER A 22 11.14 21.88 -8.44
N ILE A 23 10.58 22.71 -7.55
CA ILE A 23 9.22 23.24 -7.72
C ILE A 23 9.34 24.76 -7.68
N ARG A 24 9.81 25.35 -8.79
CA ARG A 24 9.51 26.74 -9.12
C ARG A 24 8.44 26.76 -10.19
N SER A 25 7.35 27.45 -9.86
CA SER A 25 6.22 27.74 -10.71
C SER A 25 6.64 28.12 -12.14
N GLY A 26 6.24 27.30 -13.11
CA GLY A 26 6.41 27.52 -14.54
C GLY A 26 5.23 26.90 -15.29
N ASN A 27 4.61 27.66 -16.18
CA ASN A 27 3.29 27.42 -16.79
C ASN A 27 3.27 26.24 -17.81
N GLY A 28 2.17 25.48 -17.89
CA GLY A 28 1.90 24.46 -18.93
C GLY A 28 2.38 23.01 -18.70
N GLY A 29 1.43 22.06 -18.64
CA GLY A 29 1.64 20.62 -18.93
C GLY A 29 2.21 19.72 -17.82
N ASN A 30 1.35 18.88 -17.21
CA ASN A 30 1.62 17.77 -16.28
C ASN A 30 2.57 18.06 -15.09
N LYS A 31 2.01 18.65 -14.02
CA LYS A 31 2.71 19.18 -12.83
C LYS A 31 2.29 18.49 -11.53
N TYR A 32 1.65 17.34 -11.61
CA TYR A 32 0.81 16.87 -10.52
C TYR A 32 1.52 15.81 -9.67
N LEU A 33 1.74 16.17 -8.39
CA LEU A 33 1.73 15.28 -7.21
C LEU A 33 3.08 14.84 -6.61
N ALA A 34 4.09 15.70 -6.56
CA ALA A 34 5.38 15.37 -5.93
C ALA A 34 5.65 15.99 -4.53
N LYS A 35 4.71 16.70 -3.88
CA LYS A 35 4.98 17.24 -2.53
C LYS A 35 3.84 17.28 -1.50
N PRO A 36 2.65 17.83 -1.77
CA PRO A 36 1.65 18.00 -0.70
C PRO A 36 0.84 16.75 -0.37
N VAL A 37 0.84 15.73 -1.24
CA VAL A 37 0.04 14.51 -1.01
C VAL A 37 0.68 13.60 0.01
N PHE A 38 2.01 13.44 -0.03
CA PHE A 38 2.74 12.55 0.88
C PHE A 38 2.86 13.08 2.31
N ASP A 39 2.68 14.38 2.53
CA ASP A 39 2.72 14.98 3.88
C ASP A 39 1.59 14.47 4.79
N HIS A 40 0.51 13.95 4.20
CA HIS A 40 -0.64 13.39 4.92
C HIS A 40 -0.59 11.88 5.07
N PHE A 41 0.45 11.20 4.59
CA PHE A 41 0.55 9.74 4.69
C PHE A 41 1.11 9.33 6.05
N THR A 42 0.57 8.25 6.59
CA THR A 42 1.17 7.54 7.72
C THR A 42 2.55 7.00 7.34
N ALA A 43 3.43 6.77 8.32
CA ALA A 43 4.77 6.24 8.07
C ALA A 43 4.71 4.88 7.37
N GLU A 44 3.72 4.08 7.73
CA GLU A 44 3.41 2.76 7.20
C GLU A 44 2.98 2.84 5.72
N ALA A 45 2.08 3.77 5.40
CA ALA A 45 1.64 3.98 4.03
C ALA A 45 2.76 4.53 3.13
N LEU A 46 3.60 5.43 3.66
CA LEU A 46 4.83 5.86 2.96
C LEU A 46 5.77 4.69 2.73
N GLN A 47 6.00 3.84 3.73
CA GLN A 47 6.85 2.68 3.59
C GLN A 47 6.30 1.70 2.55
N ALA A 48 4.98 1.49 2.46
CA ALA A 48 4.38 0.68 1.39
C ALA A 48 4.70 1.23 0.00
N ILE A 49 4.67 2.55 -0.18
CA ILE A 49 5.01 3.21 -1.44
C ILE A 49 6.49 3.10 -1.76
N ILE A 50 7.37 3.22 -0.76
CA ILE A 50 8.81 2.99 -0.92
C ILE A 50 9.08 1.56 -1.40
N ILE A 51 8.42 0.57 -0.80
CA ILE A 51 8.53 -0.83 -1.24
C ILE A 51 8.00 -1.00 -2.66
N ALA A 52 6.91 -0.33 -3.03
CA ALA A 52 6.40 -0.34 -4.41
C ALA A 52 7.45 0.19 -5.41
N TYR A 53 8.15 1.27 -5.05
CA TYR A 53 9.25 1.79 -5.84
C TYR A 53 10.38 0.77 -6.00
N ASP A 54 10.83 0.18 -4.91
CA ASP A 54 11.90 -0.83 -4.95
C ASP A 54 11.49 -2.07 -5.75
N GLU A 55 10.24 -2.47 -5.66
CA GLU A 55 9.70 -3.60 -6.42
C GLU A 55 9.66 -3.30 -7.93
N SER A 56 9.29 -2.08 -8.32
CA SER A 56 9.34 -1.66 -9.72
C SER A 56 10.75 -1.75 -10.30
N ARG A 57 11.77 -1.36 -9.51
CA ARG A 57 13.19 -1.47 -9.85
C ARG A 57 13.63 -2.93 -9.92
N ARG A 58 13.19 -3.76 -8.97
CA ARG A 58 13.49 -5.20 -8.91
C ARG A 58 12.96 -5.93 -10.14
N LEU A 59 11.79 -5.53 -10.65
CA LEU A 59 11.20 -6.08 -11.88
C LEU A 59 11.74 -5.42 -13.16
N GLY A 60 12.55 -4.36 -13.04
CA GLY A 60 13.12 -3.63 -14.17
C GLY A 60 12.12 -2.74 -14.90
N HIS A 61 11.00 -2.39 -14.25
CA HIS A 61 9.99 -1.48 -14.78
C HIS A 61 10.45 -0.03 -14.62
N ASN A 62 10.17 0.80 -15.62
CA ASN A 62 10.50 2.23 -15.65
C ASN A 62 9.35 3.10 -15.12
N TYR A 63 8.36 2.52 -14.45
CA TYR A 63 7.21 3.20 -13.85
C TYR A 63 6.76 2.49 -12.58
N VAL A 64 6.05 3.20 -11.71
CA VAL A 64 5.32 2.62 -10.58
C VAL A 64 3.84 2.48 -10.93
N GLY A 65 3.38 1.25 -11.16
CA GLY A 65 1.99 0.91 -11.40
C GLY A 65 1.23 0.50 -10.13
N THR A 66 -0.06 0.21 -10.32
CA THR A 66 -0.99 -0.24 -9.27
C THR A 66 -0.54 -1.56 -8.62
N GLU A 67 0.05 -2.44 -9.41
CA GLU A 67 0.58 -3.73 -9.00
C GLU A 67 1.75 -3.60 -8.03
N HIS A 68 2.60 -2.60 -8.21
CA HIS A 68 3.71 -2.36 -7.30
C HIS A 68 3.19 -1.81 -5.96
N ILE A 69 2.20 -0.91 -6.01
CA ILE A 69 1.52 -0.40 -4.81
C ILE A 69 0.89 -1.57 -4.03
N MET A 70 0.22 -2.49 -4.74
CA MET A 70 -0.35 -3.69 -4.14
C MET A 70 0.72 -4.56 -3.45
N ILE A 71 1.86 -4.82 -4.11
CA ILE A 71 2.98 -5.56 -3.51
C ILE A 71 3.50 -4.83 -2.27
N GLY A 72 3.64 -3.52 -2.34
CA GLY A 72 4.07 -2.67 -1.23
C GLY A 72 3.14 -2.79 -0.02
N LEU A 73 1.83 -2.81 -0.24
CA LEU A 73 0.82 -3.00 0.80
C LEU A 73 0.87 -4.39 1.44
N ILE A 74 1.09 -5.45 0.64
CA ILE A 74 1.20 -6.83 1.14
C ILE A 74 2.49 -7.01 1.94
N ALA A 75 3.57 -6.33 1.55
CA ALA A 75 4.86 -6.41 2.21
C ALA A 75 4.85 -5.78 3.62
N GLN A 76 3.90 -4.88 3.92
CA GLN A 76 3.71 -4.30 5.25
C GLN A 76 3.09 -5.29 6.24
N LYS A 77 3.89 -6.23 6.75
CA LYS A 77 3.43 -7.38 7.56
C LYS A 77 2.49 -7.05 8.74
N THR A 78 2.54 -5.84 9.29
CA THR A 78 1.82 -5.43 10.51
C THR A 78 0.51 -4.67 10.25
N ASP A 79 0.24 -4.30 9.00
CA ASP A 79 -0.76 -3.29 8.69
C ASP A 79 -2.13 -3.86 8.38
N ILE A 80 -3.15 -2.99 8.43
CA ILE A 80 -4.54 -3.35 8.08
C ILE A 80 -4.61 -3.95 6.68
N ALA A 81 -3.94 -3.35 5.69
CA ALA A 81 -3.95 -3.86 4.32
C ALA A 81 -3.37 -5.29 4.22
N ALA A 82 -2.21 -5.54 4.84
CA ALA A 82 -1.61 -6.87 4.83
C ALA A 82 -2.43 -7.89 5.63
N LYS A 83 -3.07 -7.48 6.74
CA LYS A 83 -4.01 -8.32 7.48
C LYS A 83 -5.19 -8.73 6.58
N VAL A 84 -5.76 -7.81 5.81
CA VAL A 84 -6.83 -8.13 4.85
C VAL A 84 -6.35 -9.11 3.79
N PHE A 85 -5.20 -8.87 3.16
CA PHE A 85 -4.65 -9.80 2.17
C PHE A 85 -4.39 -11.19 2.74
N LYS A 86 -3.84 -11.28 3.96
CA LYS A 86 -3.63 -12.54 4.66
C LYS A 86 -4.94 -13.28 4.95
N LEU A 87 -5.98 -12.56 5.37
CA LEU A 87 -7.33 -13.13 5.59
C LEU A 87 -7.96 -13.64 4.29
N MET A 88 -7.61 -13.04 3.15
CA MET A 88 -8.02 -13.50 1.82
C MET A 88 -7.13 -14.62 1.26
N GLY A 89 -6.12 -15.07 2.01
CA GLY A 89 -5.19 -16.11 1.57
C GLY A 89 -4.18 -15.67 0.53
N ILE A 90 -3.97 -14.35 0.36
CA ILE A 90 -2.97 -13.80 -0.57
C ILE A 90 -1.62 -13.71 0.12
N ASN A 91 -0.60 -14.32 -0.49
CA ASN A 91 0.79 -14.22 -0.07
C ASN A 91 1.59 -13.31 -1.00
N LEU A 92 2.62 -12.68 -0.43
CA LEU A 92 3.55 -11.81 -1.15
C LEU A 92 4.22 -12.49 -2.35
N GLU A 93 4.70 -13.73 -2.16
CA GLU A 93 5.42 -14.46 -3.20
C GLU A 93 4.49 -14.86 -4.36
N ASP A 94 3.28 -15.32 -4.06
CA ASP A 94 2.28 -15.65 -5.07
C ASP A 94 1.88 -14.41 -5.89
N THR A 95 1.70 -13.26 -5.21
CA THR A 95 1.44 -11.98 -5.88
C THR A 95 2.58 -11.57 -6.79
N ARG A 96 3.84 -11.69 -6.35
CA ARG A 96 5.02 -11.38 -7.18
C ARG A 96 5.08 -12.24 -8.44
N LEU A 97 4.81 -13.54 -8.29
CA LEU A 97 4.78 -14.47 -9.42
C LEU A 97 3.66 -14.10 -10.40
N GLU A 98 2.49 -13.72 -9.91
CA GLU A 98 1.36 -13.39 -10.78
C GLU A 98 1.53 -12.04 -11.49
N VAL A 99 2.12 -11.05 -10.82
CA VAL A 99 2.53 -9.79 -11.47
C VAL A 99 3.56 -10.05 -12.58
N LEU A 100 4.55 -10.90 -12.30
CA LEU A 100 5.56 -11.29 -13.29
C LEU A 100 4.94 -11.99 -14.50
N LYS A 101 3.93 -12.83 -14.33
CA LYS A 101 3.21 -13.46 -15.44
C LYS A 101 2.33 -12.49 -16.22
N THR A 102 1.81 -11.46 -15.56
CA THR A 102 0.86 -10.52 -16.16
C THR A 102 1.57 -9.44 -16.97
N ILE A 103 2.64 -8.85 -16.42
CA ILE A 103 3.37 -7.74 -17.05
C ILE A 103 4.69 -8.20 -17.69
N GLY A 104 5.30 -9.27 -17.17
CA GLY A 104 6.65 -9.69 -17.56
C GLY A 104 7.75 -9.01 -16.75
N ARG A 105 8.99 -9.13 -17.24
CA ARG A 105 10.12 -8.33 -16.76
C ARG A 105 10.26 -7.10 -17.66
N GLY A 106 10.61 -5.96 -17.07
CA GLY A 106 10.97 -4.79 -17.86
C GLY A 106 12.37 -4.89 -18.47
N ASN A 107 12.72 -3.90 -19.26
CA ASN A 107 13.97 -3.88 -20.04
C ASN A 107 15.24 -3.64 -19.19
N GLY A 108 15.12 -3.62 -17.86
CA GLY A 108 16.24 -3.36 -16.94
C GLY A 108 16.74 -1.92 -16.95
N PHE A 109 16.14 -1.05 -17.75
CA PHE A 109 16.42 0.38 -17.78
C PHE A 109 15.39 1.12 -16.94
N PHE A 110 15.85 1.75 -15.86
CA PHE A 110 15.02 2.63 -15.03
C PHE A 110 15.70 4.00 -14.89
N PRO A 111 14.97 5.10 -15.12
CA PRO A 111 15.47 6.45 -14.90
C PRO A 111 15.78 6.69 -13.42
N VAL A 112 16.56 7.75 -13.14
CA VAL A 112 16.86 8.20 -11.76
C VAL A 112 15.57 8.53 -10.99
N GLU A 113 14.56 9.05 -11.70
CA GLU A 113 13.23 9.32 -11.17
C GLU A 113 12.21 8.45 -11.88
N ILE A 114 11.61 7.51 -11.16
CA ILE A 114 10.58 6.61 -11.69
C ILE A 114 9.21 7.27 -11.48
N PRO A 115 8.46 7.59 -12.55
CA PRO A 115 7.15 8.19 -12.42
C PRO A 115 6.09 7.15 -12.02
N PHE A 116 5.04 7.62 -11.34
CA PHE A 116 3.81 6.84 -11.20
C PHE A 116 3.05 6.81 -12.53
N THR A 117 2.35 5.70 -12.80
CA THR A 117 1.37 5.67 -13.89
C THR A 117 0.15 6.50 -13.54
N TYR A 118 -0.60 6.95 -14.54
CA TYR A 118 -1.84 7.69 -14.32
C TYR A 118 -2.82 6.96 -13.39
N ARG A 119 -2.92 5.63 -13.54
CA ARG A 119 -3.76 4.77 -12.68
C ARG A 119 -3.23 4.70 -11.25
N ALA A 120 -1.92 4.58 -11.07
CA ALA A 120 -1.32 4.59 -9.74
C ALA A 120 -1.53 5.94 -9.03
N THR A 121 -1.45 7.04 -9.77
CA THR A 121 -1.81 8.37 -9.27
C THR A 121 -3.28 8.46 -8.86
N ARG A 122 -4.19 7.91 -9.67
CA ARG A 122 -5.62 7.82 -9.36
C ARG A 122 -5.90 7.05 -8.07
N VAL A 123 -5.15 5.99 -7.81
CA VAL A 123 -5.22 5.23 -6.55
C VAL A 123 -4.87 6.10 -5.35
N LEU A 124 -3.83 6.95 -5.44
CA LEU A 124 -3.47 7.87 -4.36
C LEU A 124 -4.57 8.92 -4.12
N ASP A 125 -5.15 9.47 -5.19
CA ASP A 125 -6.27 10.41 -5.09
C ASP A 125 -7.50 9.74 -4.46
N HIS A 126 -7.77 8.48 -4.79
CA HIS A 126 -8.86 7.72 -4.19
C HIS A 126 -8.60 7.41 -2.71
N ALA A 127 -7.35 7.13 -2.33
CA ALA A 127 -6.97 6.95 -0.94
C ALA A 127 -7.20 8.22 -0.11
N LEU A 128 -6.85 9.39 -0.66
CA LEU A 128 -7.13 10.68 -0.02
C LEU A 128 -8.65 10.91 0.13
N ALA A 129 -9.44 10.59 -0.90
CA ALA A 129 -10.89 10.71 -0.86
C ALA A 129 -11.52 9.79 0.21
N GLU A 130 -11.07 8.53 0.32
CA GLU A 130 -11.54 7.58 1.32
C GLU A 130 -11.13 8.00 2.75
N ALA A 131 -9.90 8.51 2.95
CA ALA A 131 -9.48 9.06 4.24
C ALA A 131 -10.36 10.25 4.66
N THR A 132 -10.66 11.14 3.71
CA THR A 132 -11.55 12.30 3.94
C THR A 132 -12.97 11.85 4.28
N LEU A 133 -13.50 10.84 3.57
CA LEU A 133 -14.84 10.30 3.81
C LEU A 133 -14.99 9.66 5.20
N LEU A 134 -13.92 9.02 5.68
CA LEU A 134 -13.87 8.40 7.01
C LEU A 134 -13.45 9.39 8.11
N CYS A 135 -13.27 10.67 7.78
CA CYS A 135 -12.80 11.71 8.69
C CYS A 135 -11.47 11.37 9.37
N HIS A 136 -10.56 10.69 8.65
CA HIS A 136 -9.22 10.39 9.12
C HIS A 136 -8.24 11.49 8.66
N ASP A 137 -7.49 12.07 9.60
CA ASP A 137 -6.53 13.15 9.33
C ASP A 137 -5.33 12.70 8.47
N ASN A 138 -5.02 11.40 8.51
CA ASN A 138 -3.88 10.81 7.81
C ASN A 138 -4.29 9.63 6.92
N ILE A 139 -3.60 9.49 5.79
CA ILE A 139 -3.77 8.41 4.83
C ILE A 139 -2.98 7.18 5.30
N GLY A 140 -3.70 6.24 5.90
CA GLY A 140 -3.23 4.89 6.23
C GLY A 140 -3.20 3.91 5.04
N THR A 141 -2.61 2.73 5.28
CA THR A 141 -2.59 1.62 4.31
C THR A 141 -3.97 1.07 3.98
N ALA A 142 -4.93 1.16 4.91
CA ALA A 142 -6.33 0.82 4.67
C ALA A 142 -6.95 1.68 3.56
N HIS A 143 -6.73 3.00 3.59
CA HIS A 143 -7.23 3.90 2.56
C HIS A 143 -6.55 3.65 1.22
N LEU A 144 -5.25 3.35 1.24
CA LEU A 144 -4.51 3.02 0.03
C LEU A 144 -5.04 1.73 -0.63
N LEU A 145 -5.39 0.73 0.18
CA LEU A 145 -6.07 -0.48 -0.28
C LEU A 145 -7.47 -0.19 -0.84
N LEU A 146 -8.26 0.65 -0.16
CA LEU A 146 -9.58 1.06 -0.64
C LEU A 146 -9.48 1.84 -1.97
N GLY A 147 -8.47 2.69 -2.11
CA GLY A 147 -8.19 3.41 -3.35
C GLY A 147 -7.76 2.46 -4.47
N LEU A 148 -7.00 1.41 -4.15
CA LEU A 148 -6.56 0.40 -5.10
C LEU A 148 -7.74 -0.40 -5.69
N ILE A 149 -8.66 -0.87 -4.84
CA ILE A 149 -9.84 -1.63 -5.30
C ILE A 149 -10.88 -0.76 -6.01
N ARG A 150 -10.82 0.57 -5.82
CA ARG A 150 -11.70 1.52 -6.51
C ARG A 150 -11.27 1.77 -7.96
N GLU A 151 -9.99 1.56 -8.27
CA GLU A 151 -9.48 1.60 -9.64
C GLU A 151 -9.72 0.22 -10.30
N GLU A 152 -10.96 0.00 -10.77
CA GLU A 152 -11.45 -1.29 -11.29
C GLU A 152 -10.65 -1.81 -12.50
N ASP A 153 -10.23 -0.91 -13.39
CA ASP A 153 -9.49 -1.25 -14.62
C ASP A 153 -7.96 -1.29 -14.41
N SER A 154 -7.49 -1.79 -13.26
CA SER A 154 -6.06 -1.80 -12.92
C SER A 154 -5.41 -3.17 -13.06
N VAL A 155 -4.08 -3.18 -13.23
CA VAL A 155 -3.31 -4.44 -13.24
C VAL A 155 -3.37 -5.11 -11.86
N ALA A 156 -3.47 -4.32 -10.79
CA ALA A 156 -3.69 -4.86 -9.45
C ALA A 156 -4.99 -5.69 -9.38
N VAL A 157 -6.11 -5.16 -9.88
CA VAL A 157 -7.39 -5.90 -9.91
C VAL A 157 -7.28 -7.18 -10.74
N THR A 158 -6.67 -7.13 -11.93
CA THR A 158 -6.42 -8.32 -12.75
C THR A 158 -5.62 -9.38 -12.01
N VAL A 159 -4.60 -8.97 -11.24
CA VAL A 159 -3.79 -9.90 -10.43
C VAL A 159 -4.60 -10.46 -9.26
N LEU A 160 -5.43 -9.65 -8.60
CA LEU A 160 -6.32 -10.13 -7.53
C LEU A 160 -7.30 -11.19 -8.04
N GLN A 161 -7.88 -10.97 -9.24
CA GLN A 161 -8.76 -11.93 -9.89
C GLN A 161 -8.03 -13.24 -10.20
N ARG A 162 -6.80 -13.18 -10.72
CA ARG A 162 -5.95 -14.36 -10.97
C ARG A 162 -5.57 -15.11 -9.70
N LEU A 163 -5.49 -14.42 -8.56
CA LEU A 163 -5.27 -15.00 -7.25
C LEU A 163 -6.57 -15.54 -6.61
N GLY A 164 -7.70 -15.50 -7.31
CA GLY A 164 -8.98 -16.06 -6.87
C GLY A 164 -9.89 -15.09 -6.13
N ILE A 165 -9.62 -13.78 -6.19
CA ILE A 165 -10.53 -12.74 -5.68
C ILE A 165 -11.33 -12.13 -6.82
N ASP A 166 -12.50 -12.71 -7.08
CA ASP A 166 -13.42 -12.20 -8.10
C ASP A 166 -14.26 -11.00 -7.61
N ASP A 167 -14.58 -10.98 -6.32
CA ASP A 167 -15.45 -9.96 -5.71
C ASP A 167 -14.65 -9.02 -4.81
N LEU A 168 -14.36 -7.82 -5.33
CA LEU A 168 -13.64 -6.76 -4.62
C LEU A 168 -14.41 -6.23 -3.40
N ASN A 169 -15.74 -6.42 -3.35
CA ASN A 169 -16.52 -6.03 -2.17
C ASN A 169 -16.11 -6.83 -0.94
N LYS A 170 -15.61 -8.06 -1.11
CA LYS A 170 -15.06 -8.85 0.01
C LYS A 170 -13.89 -8.11 0.66
N ILE A 171 -12.99 -7.53 -0.12
CA ILE A 171 -11.87 -6.74 0.41
C ILE A 171 -12.40 -5.51 1.15
N ARG A 172 -13.33 -4.75 0.54
CA ARG A 172 -13.93 -3.56 1.18
C ARG A 172 -14.58 -3.91 2.53
N ASN A 173 -15.35 -4.99 2.58
CA ASN A 173 -16.00 -5.46 3.80
C ASN A 173 -14.99 -5.87 4.88
N GLN A 174 -13.90 -6.54 4.49
CA GLN A 174 -12.82 -6.88 5.43
C GLN A 174 -12.10 -5.65 5.98
N VAL A 175 -11.82 -4.65 5.13
CA VAL A 175 -11.22 -3.39 5.58
C VAL A 175 -12.13 -2.68 6.59
N ASN A 176 -13.41 -2.53 6.25
CA ASN A 176 -14.39 -1.89 7.15
C ASN A 176 -14.50 -2.63 8.48
N ARG A 177 -14.51 -3.96 8.47
CA ARG A 177 -14.54 -4.78 9.68
C ARG A 177 -13.34 -4.51 10.60
N LEU A 178 -12.14 -4.43 10.03
CA LEU A 178 -10.92 -4.14 10.79
C LEU A 178 -10.87 -2.69 11.29
N LEU A 179 -11.40 -1.74 10.52
CA LEU A 179 -11.49 -0.33 10.94
C LEU A 179 -12.53 -0.13 12.06
N SER A 180 -13.64 -0.86 12.04
CA SER A 180 -14.68 -0.81 13.07
C SER A 180 -14.28 -1.51 14.39
N GLY A 181 -13.06 -2.04 14.49
CA GLY A 181 -12.55 -2.62 15.74
C GLY A 181 -13.15 -3.99 16.09
N GLU A 182 -13.73 -4.71 15.13
CA GLU A 182 -14.07 -6.13 15.32
C GLU A 182 -12.76 -6.94 15.35
N ASN A 183 -12.13 -6.97 16.51
CA ASN A 183 -10.83 -7.59 16.76
C ASN A 183 -10.81 -9.04 16.28
N THR A 184 -9.97 -9.30 15.28
CA THR A 184 -9.64 -10.64 14.79
C THR A 184 -9.01 -11.52 15.87
N GLU A 185 -8.39 -10.91 16.88
CA GLU A 185 -7.86 -11.59 18.07
C GLU A 185 -8.95 -12.31 18.87
N ALA A 186 -10.15 -11.72 18.97
CA ALA A 186 -11.29 -12.36 19.63
C ALA A 186 -11.84 -13.56 18.85
N VAL A 187 -11.59 -13.63 17.53
CA VAL A 187 -11.99 -14.76 16.67
C VAL A 187 -10.97 -15.89 16.78
N GLU A 188 -9.67 -15.58 16.81
CA GLU A 188 -8.61 -16.56 17.00
C GLU A 188 -8.67 -17.17 18.42
N GLU A 189 -8.90 -16.35 19.45
CA GLU A 189 -9.05 -16.79 20.84
C GLU A 189 -10.34 -17.61 21.05
N LYS A 190 -11.45 -17.25 20.37
CA LYS A 190 -12.65 -18.11 20.29
C LYS A 190 -12.40 -19.43 19.55
N ARG A 191 -11.54 -19.43 18.53
CA ARG A 191 -11.22 -20.64 17.76
C ARG A 191 -10.33 -21.59 18.56
N LEU A 192 -9.35 -21.06 19.27
CA LEU A 192 -8.43 -21.82 20.13
C LEU A 192 -9.17 -22.39 21.35
N SER A 193 -10.00 -21.58 22.03
CA SER A 193 -10.81 -22.08 23.16
C SER A 193 -11.81 -23.17 22.75
N LYS A 194 -12.36 -23.11 21.53
CA LYS A 194 -13.28 -24.14 21.02
C LYS A 194 -12.57 -25.46 20.68
N ILE A 195 -11.31 -25.40 20.25
CA ILE A 195 -10.47 -26.58 20.02
C ILE A 195 -10.12 -27.24 21.36
N GLU A 196 -9.74 -26.45 22.37
CA GLU A 196 -9.34 -26.94 23.70
C GLU A 196 -10.50 -27.67 24.43
N VAL A 197 -11.73 -27.13 24.35
CA VAL A 197 -12.93 -27.77 24.91
C VAL A 197 -13.26 -29.11 24.21
N THR A 198 -13.04 -29.20 22.89
CA THR A 198 -13.32 -30.42 22.13
C THR A 198 -12.34 -31.54 22.45
N ILE A 199 -11.09 -31.20 22.81
CA ILE A 199 -10.07 -32.16 23.21
C ILE A 199 -10.42 -32.76 24.57
N ASN A 200 -10.81 -31.95 25.56
CA ASN A 200 -11.12 -32.45 26.90
C ASN A 200 -12.36 -33.37 26.95
N LEU A 201 -13.36 -33.14 26.09
CA LEU A 201 -14.55 -34.01 25.99
C LEU A 201 -14.30 -35.37 25.31
N LYS A 202 -13.12 -35.59 24.72
CA LYS A 202 -12.78 -36.84 24.02
C LYS A 202 -11.95 -37.83 24.86
N TYR A 203 -11.51 -37.44 26.06
CA TYR A 203 -10.63 -38.24 26.92
C TYR A 203 -11.24 -38.56 28.29
N GLU A 204 -12.55 -38.38 28.47
CA GLU A 204 -13.38 -38.97 29.52
C GLU A 204 -14.28 -40.05 28.93
#